data_AF-A0A378VTZ2-F1
#
_entry.id   AF-A0A378VTZ2-F1
#
_cell.length_a   1.000
_cell.length_b   1.000
_cell.length_c   1.000
_cell.angle_alpha   90.00
_cell.angle_beta   90.00
_cell.angle_gamma   90.00
#
_symmetry.space_group_name_H-M   'P 1'
#
loop_
_entity.id
_entity.type
_entity.pdbx_description
1 polymer ?
#
loop_
_entity_poly.entity_id
_entity_poly.type
_entity_poly.pdbx_seq_one_letter_code
_entity_poly.pdbx_strand_id
1 'polypeptide(L)'
;MLFEDKKNPGVVFTAPASGKIAAIHRGEKRVLQSVVIAVEGNDEIEFERYVPEALAKLSSEEVRRNLIQSGLWTALRTRPFSKIPATDAEPFAIFVNAMDTNPLAADPTVIIKEAAEDFKRGLLVLSRLTERKIHVCKAAGADVPSENAANIETHEFGGPHPAGLSGTHIHFIEPVGANKPCGPSIIKT
;
A
#
# COMPACT_ATOMS: atom_id res chain seq x y z
N MET A 1 10.05 6.71 15.54
CA MET A 1 9.87 5.25 15.37
C MET A 1 9.33 4.65 16.66
N LEU A 2 8.34 3.76 16.59
CA LEU A 2 7.76 3.07 17.75
C LEU A 2 8.41 1.70 17.98
N PHE A 3 8.49 0.86 16.94
CA PHE A 3 9.11 -0.45 16.99
C PHE A 3 9.45 -0.97 15.58
N GLU A 4 10.18 -2.07 15.50
CA GLU A 4 10.59 -2.76 14.27
C GLU A 4 10.16 -4.23 14.32
N ASP A 5 9.86 -4.83 13.16
CA ASP A 5 9.54 -6.26 13.07
C ASP A 5 10.82 -7.12 13.07
N LYS A 6 11.04 -7.86 14.17
CA LYS A 6 12.17 -8.80 14.28
C LYS A 6 12.14 -9.93 13.25
N LYS A 7 10.98 -10.26 12.69
CA LYS A 7 10.82 -11.30 11.66
C LYS A 7 10.94 -10.75 10.24
N ASN A 8 10.98 -9.43 10.08
CA ASN A 8 11.17 -8.75 8.80
C ASN A 8 12.07 -7.52 9.00
N PRO A 9 13.40 -7.74 9.15
CA PRO A 9 14.34 -6.68 9.50
C PRO A 9 14.28 -5.47 8.56
N GLY A 10 14.39 -4.29 9.14
CA GLY A 10 14.28 -3.01 8.44
C GLY A 10 12.84 -2.48 8.29
N VAL A 11 11.80 -3.29 8.50
CA VAL A 11 10.42 -2.80 8.53
C VAL A 11 10.14 -2.10 9.86
N VAL A 12 9.92 -0.78 9.79
CA VAL A 12 9.65 0.06 10.95
C VAL A 12 8.19 0.50 11.02
N PHE A 13 7.70 0.66 12.25
CA PHE A 13 6.38 1.20 12.56
C PHE A 13 6.55 2.57 13.21
N THR A 14 5.95 3.59 12.62
CA THR A 14 6.09 4.99 13.02
C THR A 14 4.84 5.48 13.75
N ALA A 15 4.99 6.60 14.46
CA ALA A 15 3.88 7.24 15.15
C ALA A 15 3.07 8.05 14.14
N PRO A 16 1.73 7.91 14.09
CA PRO A 16 0.88 8.68 13.17
C PRO A 16 0.66 10.14 13.64
N ALA A 17 1.03 10.48 14.87
CA ALA A 17 0.86 11.82 15.44
C ALA A 17 1.96 12.10 16.47
N SER A 18 2.25 13.38 16.68
CA SER A 18 3.10 13.83 17.79
C SER A 18 2.41 13.63 19.13
N GLY A 19 3.22 13.38 20.16
CA GLY A 19 2.73 13.30 21.52
C GLY A 19 3.57 12.38 22.40
N LYS A 20 2.95 11.90 23.48
CA LYS A 20 3.60 11.06 24.49
C LYS A 20 3.01 9.65 24.48
N ILE A 21 3.86 8.65 24.71
CA ILE A 21 3.40 7.27 24.89
C ILE A 21 2.61 7.18 26.20
N ALA A 22 1.29 7.05 26.09
CA ALA A 22 0.39 6.93 27.23
C ALA A 22 0.36 5.49 27.77
N ALA A 23 0.42 4.50 26.89
CA ALA A 23 0.37 3.10 27.29
C ALA A 23 1.05 2.17 26.27
N ILE A 24 1.54 1.03 26.77
CA ILE A 24 1.98 -0.10 25.94
C ILE A 24 1.29 -1.35 26.48
N HIS A 25 0.33 -1.86 25.72
CA HIS A 25 -0.45 -3.03 26.12
C HIS A 25 0.20 -4.32 25.59
N ARG A 26 0.37 -5.29 26.49
CA ARG A 26 0.92 -6.60 26.17
C ARG A 26 -0.01 -7.70 26.65
N GLY A 27 -0.25 -8.68 25.79
CA GLY A 27 -1.05 -9.87 26.08
C GLY A 27 -0.21 -11.05 26.56
N GLU A 28 -0.80 -12.23 26.44
CA GLU A 28 -0.15 -13.51 26.76
C GLU A 28 1.18 -13.67 26.00
N LYS A 29 2.18 -14.27 26.65
CA LYS A 29 3.55 -14.42 26.10
C LYS A 29 4.16 -13.09 25.62
N ARG A 30 3.77 -11.97 26.24
CA ARG A 30 4.24 -10.60 25.97
C ARG A 30 3.98 -10.10 24.54
N VAL A 31 2.98 -10.66 23.84
CA VAL A 31 2.56 -10.19 22.51
C VAL A 31 2.16 -8.71 22.59
N LEU A 32 2.72 -7.88 21.73
CA LEU A 32 2.38 -6.46 21.64
C LEU A 32 0.97 -6.32 21.07
N GLN A 33 0.03 -5.77 21.85
CA GLN A 33 -1.35 -5.57 21.43
C GLN A 33 -1.54 -4.16 20.85
N SER A 34 -1.06 -3.14 21.56
CA SER A 34 -1.16 -1.75 21.11
C SER A 34 -0.15 -0.85 21.82
N VAL A 35 0.19 0.25 21.14
CA VAL A 35 0.94 1.38 21.68
C VAL A 35 0.03 2.59 21.58
N VAL A 36 -0.32 3.19 22.72
CA VAL A 36 -1.25 4.31 22.80
C VAL A 36 -0.47 5.61 22.91
N ILE A 37 -0.77 6.56 22.02
CA ILE A 37 -0.16 7.88 22.00
C ILE A 37 -1.20 8.89 22.46
N ALA A 38 -0.89 9.62 23.53
CA ALA A 38 -1.62 10.83 23.90
C ALA A 38 -1.11 11.96 22.99
N VAL A 39 -1.97 12.39 22.06
CA VAL A 39 -1.63 13.39 21.05
C VAL A 39 -1.35 14.74 21.73
N GLU A 40 -0.18 15.30 21.44
CA GLU A 40 0.28 16.58 21.97
C GLU A 40 1.24 17.23 20.97
N GLY A 41 0.97 18.48 20.60
CA GLY A 41 1.77 19.20 19.61
C GLY A 41 1.58 18.73 18.17
N ASN A 42 2.46 19.18 17.29
CA ASN A 42 2.45 18.92 15.85
C ASN A 42 3.85 18.65 15.30
N ASP A 43 4.79 18.24 16.15
CA ASP A 43 6.14 17.89 15.72
C ASP A 43 6.11 16.70 14.75
N GLU A 44 6.87 16.79 13.68
CA GLU A 44 6.96 15.76 12.66
C GLU A 44 8.41 15.51 12.25
N ILE A 45 8.67 14.29 11.77
CA ILE A 45 9.92 13.97 11.09
C ILE A 45 9.66 14.17 9.60
N GLU A 46 10.37 15.13 9.00
CA GLU A 46 10.32 15.33 7.56
C GLU A 46 11.21 14.32 6.83
N PHE A 47 10.76 13.91 5.64
CA PHE A 47 11.49 13.02 4.74
C PHE A 47 11.84 13.76 3.45
N GLU A 48 12.65 13.14 2.60
CA GLU A 48 12.94 13.69 1.28
C GLU A 48 11.65 13.93 0.50
N ARG A 49 11.50 15.15 0.00
CA ARG A 49 10.38 15.60 -0.82
C ARG A 49 10.87 15.72 -2.26
N TYR A 50 10.02 15.29 -3.19
CA TYR A 50 10.30 15.39 -4.62
C TYR A 50 9.21 16.21 -5.30
N VAL A 51 9.61 17.05 -6.24
CA VAL A 51 8.67 17.74 -7.13
C VAL A 51 7.97 16.72 -8.04
N PRO A 52 6.72 16.96 -8.48
CA PRO A 52 5.95 15.99 -9.27
C PRO A 52 6.70 15.45 -10.49
N GLU A 53 7.46 16.29 -11.18
CA GLU A 53 8.20 15.95 -12.40
C GLU A 53 9.40 15.01 -12.14
N ALA A 54 9.83 14.91 -10.89
CA ALA A 54 10.92 14.03 -10.47
C ALA A 54 10.42 12.61 -10.11
N LEU A 55 9.15 12.43 -9.77
CA LEU A 55 8.59 11.16 -9.29
C LEU A 55 8.80 10.01 -10.29
N ALA A 56 8.62 10.27 -11.59
CA ALA A 56 8.83 9.29 -12.66
C ALA A 56 10.29 8.83 -12.79
N LYS A 57 11.24 9.61 -12.26
CA LYS A 57 12.68 9.41 -12.40
C LYS A 57 13.33 8.79 -11.17
N LEU A 58 12.58 8.65 -10.06
CA LEU A 58 13.09 8.04 -8.84
C LEU A 58 13.57 6.61 -9.10
N SER A 59 14.66 6.24 -8.45
CA SER A 59 15.07 4.84 -8.35
C SER A 59 14.13 4.07 -7.42
N SER A 60 14.03 2.75 -7.62
CA SER A 60 13.29 1.86 -6.72
C SER A 60 13.78 1.98 -5.28
N GLU A 61 15.11 2.12 -5.09
CA GLU A 61 15.74 2.27 -3.78
C GLU A 61 15.39 3.59 -3.08
N GLU A 62 15.29 4.70 -3.80
CA GLU A 62 14.84 5.97 -3.22
C GLU A 62 13.39 5.88 -2.72
N VAL A 63 12.50 5.31 -3.53
CA VAL A 63 11.09 5.10 -3.15
C VAL A 63 10.99 4.18 -1.94
N ARG A 64 11.65 3.03 -1.99
CA ARG A 64 11.67 2.02 -0.93
C ARG A 64 12.21 2.62 0.37
N ARG A 65 13.35 3.31 0.33
CA ARG A 65 13.94 3.97 1.50
C ARG A 65 12.96 4.96 2.14
N ASN A 66 12.32 5.81 1.35
CA ASN A 66 11.40 6.82 1.85
C ASN A 66 10.13 6.20 2.46
N LEU A 67 9.54 5.20 1.79
CA LEU A 67 8.40 4.44 2.32
C LEU A 67 8.74 3.68 3.61
N ILE A 68 9.94 3.10 3.71
CA ILE A 68 10.37 2.40 4.92
C ILE A 68 10.59 3.40 6.05
N GLN A 69 11.38 4.45 5.84
CA GLN A 69 11.72 5.42 6.89
C GLN A 69 10.48 6.14 7.44
N SER A 70 9.50 6.42 6.59
CA SER A 70 8.20 7.00 6.99
C SER A 70 7.28 6.00 7.69
N GLY A 71 7.53 4.70 7.57
CA GLY A 71 6.64 3.63 8.04
C GLY A 71 5.48 3.31 7.09
N LEU A 72 5.36 4.01 5.97
CA LEU A 72 4.29 3.80 4.98
C LEU A 72 4.44 2.48 4.20
N TRP A 73 5.63 1.87 4.19
CA TRP A 73 5.87 0.52 3.64
C TRP A 73 4.93 -0.53 4.23
N THR A 74 4.46 -0.32 5.46
CA THR A 74 3.54 -1.23 6.16
C THR A 74 2.13 -1.28 5.56
N ALA A 75 1.76 -0.31 4.71
CA ALA A 75 0.53 -0.34 3.93
C ALA A 75 0.54 -1.44 2.86
N LEU A 76 1.73 -1.81 2.37
CA LEU A 76 1.89 -2.86 1.38
C LEU A 76 1.66 -4.24 2.01
N ARG A 77 0.89 -5.11 1.34
CA ARG A 77 0.63 -6.48 1.81
C ARG A 77 0.84 -7.50 0.71
N THR A 78 1.66 -8.50 0.98
CA THR A 78 1.90 -9.62 0.08
C THR A 78 0.69 -10.54 -0.04
N ARG A 79 0.62 -11.28 -1.15
CA ARG A 79 -0.34 -12.36 -1.37
C ARG A 79 0.42 -13.65 -1.64
N PRO A 80 -0.06 -14.80 -1.11
CA PRO A 80 -1.34 -14.99 -0.41
C PRO A 80 -1.32 -14.65 1.09
N PHE A 81 -0.14 -14.54 1.72
CA PHE A 81 0.00 -14.57 3.18
C PHE A 81 -0.37 -13.27 3.91
N SER A 82 -0.70 -12.18 3.20
CA SER A 82 -1.00 -10.88 3.79
C SER A 82 0.05 -10.43 4.80
N LYS A 83 1.34 -10.60 4.49
CA LYS A 83 2.45 -10.08 5.30
C LYS A 83 2.95 -8.78 4.71
N ILE A 84 3.64 -7.96 5.50
CA ILE A 84 4.38 -6.82 4.96
C ILE A 84 5.51 -7.41 4.07
N PRO A 85 5.74 -6.88 2.85
CA PRO A 85 6.84 -7.32 2.00
C PRO A 85 8.20 -7.18 2.70
N ALA A 86 9.15 -8.04 2.36
CA ALA A 86 10.54 -7.84 2.76
C ALA A 86 11.04 -6.49 2.22
N THR A 87 11.98 -5.87 2.94
CA THR A 87 12.50 -4.56 2.56
C THR A 87 13.19 -4.59 1.20
N ASP A 88 13.70 -5.73 0.74
CA ASP A 88 14.33 -5.95 -0.57
C ASP A 88 13.38 -6.62 -1.60
N ALA A 89 12.09 -6.76 -1.29
CA ALA A 89 11.16 -7.47 -2.16
C ALA A 89 10.97 -6.76 -3.51
N GLU A 90 11.04 -7.53 -4.60
CA GLU A 90 10.74 -7.10 -5.97
C GLU A 90 9.39 -7.67 -6.42
N PRO A 91 8.27 -6.93 -6.31
CA PRO A 91 6.94 -7.47 -6.58
C PRO A 91 6.74 -7.87 -8.04
N PHE A 92 6.09 -9.02 -8.24
CA PHE A 92 5.67 -9.47 -9.57
C PHE A 92 4.60 -8.54 -10.16
N ALA A 93 3.68 -8.10 -9.32
CA ALA A 93 2.62 -7.16 -9.68
C ALA A 93 2.18 -6.40 -8.44
N ILE A 94 1.70 -5.18 -8.63
CA ILE A 94 1.12 -4.36 -7.57
C ILE A 94 -0.35 -4.12 -7.89
N PHE A 95 -1.23 -4.39 -6.94
CA PHE A 95 -2.67 -4.17 -7.07
C PHE A 95 -3.10 -3.01 -6.19
N VAL A 96 -3.69 -1.99 -6.81
CA VAL A 96 -4.28 -0.84 -6.12
C VAL A 96 -5.79 -1.01 -6.15
N ASN A 97 -6.38 -1.22 -4.97
CA ASN A 97 -7.83 -1.42 -4.88
C ASN A 97 -8.55 -0.09 -4.66
N ALA A 98 -9.15 0.46 -5.72
CA ALA A 98 -9.93 1.68 -5.72
C ALA A 98 -11.44 1.41 -5.74
N MET A 99 -11.88 0.31 -5.11
CA MET A 99 -13.28 -0.02 -4.90
C MET A 99 -13.47 -0.83 -3.62
N ASP A 100 -14.63 -0.69 -2.99
CA ASP A 100 -15.02 -1.51 -1.84
C ASP A 100 -16.49 -1.91 -1.98
N THR A 101 -16.77 -3.21 -1.88
CA THR A 101 -18.13 -3.76 -1.94
C THR A 101 -18.57 -4.33 -0.59
N ASN A 102 -17.83 -4.08 0.50
CA ASN A 102 -18.29 -4.42 1.85
C ASN A 102 -19.52 -3.58 2.22
N PRO A 103 -20.50 -4.15 2.93
CA PRO A 103 -21.63 -3.38 3.44
C PRO A 103 -21.16 -2.20 4.29
N LEU A 104 -21.74 -1.01 4.05
CA LEU A 104 -21.42 0.25 4.75
C LEU A 104 -19.99 0.78 4.52
N ALA A 105 -19.25 0.25 3.54
CA ALA A 105 -17.98 0.84 3.15
C ALA A 105 -18.18 2.23 2.55
N ALA A 106 -17.23 3.13 2.81
CA ALA A 106 -17.15 4.40 2.10
C ALA A 106 -16.81 4.14 0.63
N ASP A 107 -17.41 4.90 -0.29
CA ASP A 107 -17.06 4.82 -1.72
C ASP A 107 -15.67 5.43 -1.95
N PRO A 108 -14.66 4.63 -2.37
CA PRO A 108 -13.32 5.14 -2.61
C PRO A 108 -13.27 6.22 -3.68
N THR A 109 -14.21 6.24 -4.64
CA THR A 109 -14.27 7.23 -5.72
C THR A 109 -14.44 8.64 -5.17
N VAL A 110 -15.26 8.80 -4.11
CA VAL A 110 -15.51 10.10 -3.47
C VAL A 110 -14.22 10.60 -2.79
N ILE A 111 -13.53 9.73 -2.07
CA ILE A 111 -12.30 10.05 -1.33
C ILE A 111 -11.16 10.38 -2.31
N ILE A 112 -10.98 9.55 -3.35
CA ILE A 112 -9.93 9.75 -4.35
C ILE A 112 -10.15 11.05 -5.12
N LYS A 113 -11.40 11.44 -5.39
CA LYS A 113 -11.70 12.69 -6.09
C LYS A 113 -11.21 13.93 -5.36
N GLU A 114 -11.22 13.94 -4.02
CA GLU A 114 -10.70 15.05 -3.21
C GLU A 114 -9.16 15.17 -3.28
N ALA A 115 -8.46 14.06 -3.55
CA ALA A 115 -7.00 13.98 -3.61
C ALA A 115 -6.51 13.39 -4.94
N ALA A 116 -7.17 13.74 -6.05
CA ALA A 116 -6.97 13.07 -7.34
C ALA A 116 -5.52 13.13 -7.86
N GLU A 117 -4.86 14.28 -7.69
CA GLU A 117 -3.46 14.46 -8.09
C GLU A 117 -2.50 13.67 -7.19
N ASP A 118 -2.79 13.57 -5.90
CA ASP A 118 -1.98 12.77 -4.98
C ASP A 118 -2.14 11.26 -5.25
N PHE A 119 -3.34 10.83 -5.65
CA PHE A 119 -3.57 9.46 -6.12
C PHE A 119 -2.71 9.13 -7.35
N LYS A 120 -2.72 9.99 -8.37
CA LYS A 120 -1.88 9.82 -9.58
C LYS A 120 -0.39 9.79 -9.24
N ARG A 121 0.07 10.70 -8.37
CA ARG A 121 1.47 10.72 -7.88
C ARG A 121 1.80 9.44 -7.13
N GLY A 122 0.89 8.94 -6.31
CA GLY A 122 1.03 7.65 -5.62
C GLY A 122 1.19 6.49 -6.61
N LEU A 123 0.38 6.44 -7.67
CA LEU A 123 0.52 5.44 -8.72
C LEU A 123 1.88 5.52 -9.43
N LEU A 124 2.34 6.74 -9.74
CA LEU A 124 3.64 6.97 -10.36
C LEU A 124 4.80 6.54 -9.45
N VAL A 125 4.71 6.79 -8.14
CA VAL A 125 5.69 6.32 -7.15
C VAL A 125 5.69 4.79 -7.06
N LEU A 126 4.52 4.16 -6.97
CA LEU A 126 4.42 2.70 -6.97
C LEU A 126 4.96 2.09 -8.26
N SER A 127 4.82 2.78 -9.40
CA SER A 127 5.33 2.31 -10.70
C SER A 127 6.84 2.17 -10.75
N ARG A 128 7.56 2.76 -9.78
CA ARG A 128 9.02 2.63 -9.63
C ARG A 128 9.44 1.39 -8.82
N LEU A 129 8.51 0.77 -8.08
CA LEU A 129 8.78 -0.43 -7.26
C LEU A 129 8.73 -1.73 -8.06
N THR A 130 8.24 -1.71 -9.30
CA THR A 130 8.21 -2.89 -10.18
C THR A 130 8.43 -2.50 -11.63
N GLU A 131 9.18 -3.31 -12.37
CA GLU A 131 9.29 -3.21 -13.83
C GLU A 131 8.10 -3.86 -14.55
N ARG A 132 7.28 -4.61 -13.80
CA ARG A 132 6.08 -5.29 -14.29
C ARG A 132 4.87 -4.39 -14.10
N LYS A 133 3.68 -4.96 -13.96
CA LYS A 133 2.41 -4.25 -14.03
C LYS A 133 1.89 -3.78 -12.67
N ILE A 134 1.23 -2.63 -12.71
CA ILE A 134 0.35 -2.12 -11.67
C ILE A 134 -1.08 -2.22 -12.16
N HIS A 135 -1.94 -2.84 -11.35
CA HIS A 135 -3.35 -3.02 -11.67
C HIS A 135 -4.21 -2.17 -10.73
N VAL A 136 -4.78 -1.10 -11.26
CA VAL A 136 -5.76 -0.25 -10.56
C VAL A 136 -7.14 -0.89 -10.76
N CYS A 137 -7.70 -1.45 -9.70
CA CYS A 137 -9.00 -2.12 -9.74
C CYS A 137 -10.06 -1.17 -9.23
N LYS A 138 -11.04 -0.82 -10.07
CA LYS A 138 -12.11 0.12 -9.74
C LYS A 138 -13.48 -0.46 -10.07
N ALA A 139 -14.53 0.15 -9.51
CA ALA A 139 -15.89 -0.22 -9.86
C ALA A 139 -16.19 0.13 -11.34
N ALA A 140 -17.02 -0.67 -11.99
CA ALA A 140 -17.42 -0.44 -13.37
C ALA A 140 -18.03 0.95 -13.56
N GLY A 141 -17.51 1.72 -14.53
CA GLY A 141 -17.93 3.10 -14.78
C GLY A 141 -17.52 4.14 -13.72
N ALA A 142 -16.76 3.78 -12.68
CA ALA A 142 -16.31 4.74 -11.68
C ALA A 142 -15.25 5.69 -12.25
N ASP A 143 -15.33 6.97 -11.91
CA ASP A 143 -14.36 7.99 -12.31
C ASP A 143 -13.18 8.03 -11.33
N VAL A 144 -12.28 7.06 -11.47
CA VAL A 144 -11.03 7.01 -10.71
C VAL A 144 -9.89 7.55 -11.59
N PRO A 145 -9.19 8.61 -11.16
CA PRO A 145 -8.06 9.16 -11.90
C PRO A 145 -6.99 8.08 -12.08
N SER A 146 -6.46 7.97 -13.29
CA SER A 146 -5.33 7.09 -13.59
C SER A 146 -4.18 7.93 -14.13
N GLU A 147 -3.00 7.33 -14.16
CA GLU A 147 -1.78 7.97 -14.67
C GLU A 147 -1.28 7.22 -15.90
N ASN A 148 -0.76 7.95 -16.89
CA ASN A 148 -0.30 7.37 -18.14
C ASN A 148 1.16 6.89 -18.03
N ALA A 149 1.43 6.01 -17.06
CA ALA A 149 2.69 5.26 -17.05
C ALA A 149 2.54 3.96 -17.84
N ALA A 150 3.58 3.56 -18.57
CA ALA A 150 3.55 2.40 -19.48
C ALA A 150 3.19 1.07 -18.80
N ASN A 151 3.36 0.99 -17.48
CA ASN A 151 3.11 -0.22 -16.70
C ASN A 151 1.87 -0.15 -15.79
N ILE A 152 1.05 0.88 -15.88
CA ILE A 152 -0.22 0.99 -15.14
C ILE A 152 -1.38 0.54 -16.03
N GLU A 153 -2.22 -0.34 -15.53
CA GLU A 153 -3.44 -0.82 -16.18
C GLU A 153 -4.63 -0.65 -15.25
N THR A 154 -5.76 -0.19 -15.80
CA THR A 154 -7.00 -0.03 -15.06
C THR A 154 -7.96 -1.17 -15.40
N HIS A 155 -8.53 -1.78 -14.38
CA HIS A 155 -9.41 -2.93 -14.48
C HIS A 155 -10.74 -2.60 -13.80
N GLU A 156 -11.84 -2.85 -14.51
CA GLU A 156 -13.19 -2.59 -14.01
C GLU A 156 -13.85 -3.87 -13.52
N PHE A 157 -14.41 -3.81 -12.31
CA PHE A 157 -15.16 -4.91 -11.71
C PHE A 157 -16.57 -4.46 -11.33
N GLY A 158 -17.52 -5.39 -11.43
CA GLY A 158 -18.91 -5.18 -11.06
C GLY A 158 -19.51 -6.44 -10.45
N GLY A 159 -20.73 -6.30 -9.92
CA GLY A 159 -21.45 -7.38 -9.25
C GLY A 159 -21.49 -7.24 -7.73
N PRO A 160 -22.21 -8.14 -7.03
CA PRO A 160 -22.32 -8.12 -5.58
C PRO A 160 -20.97 -8.41 -4.92
N HIS A 161 -20.87 -8.17 -3.61
CA HIS A 161 -19.74 -8.66 -2.84
C HIS A 161 -19.55 -10.17 -3.06
N PRO A 162 -18.34 -10.65 -3.42
CA PRO A 162 -17.03 -9.99 -3.34
C PRO A 162 -16.44 -9.49 -4.69
N ALA A 163 -16.91 -8.36 -5.22
CA ALA A 163 -16.28 -7.71 -6.38
C ALA A 163 -15.16 -6.72 -6.02
N GLY A 164 -15.12 -6.21 -4.79
CA GLY A 164 -14.11 -5.23 -4.32
C GLY A 164 -12.93 -5.82 -3.56
N LEU A 165 -12.65 -7.13 -3.68
CA LEU A 165 -11.55 -7.77 -2.97
C LEU A 165 -10.33 -7.96 -3.88
N SER A 166 -9.15 -7.53 -3.42
CA SER A 166 -7.90 -7.72 -4.17
C SER A 166 -7.60 -9.20 -4.47
N GLY A 167 -8.10 -10.15 -3.66
CA GLY A 167 -7.95 -11.58 -3.94
C GLY A 167 -8.72 -12.01 -5.19
N THR A 168 -9.95 -11.52 -5.35
CA THR A 168 -10.77 -11.71 -6.55
C THR A 168 -10.11 -11.06 -7.77
N HIS A 169 -9.60 -9.83 -7.61
CA HIS A 169 -8.90 -9.13 -8.69
C HIS A 169 -7.66 -9.89 -9.17
N ILE A 170 -6.82 -10.35 -8.23
CA ILE A 170 -5.65 -11.16 -8.53
C ILE A 170 -6.04 -12.46 -9.22
N HIS A 171 -7.11 -13.14 -8.78
CA HIS A 171 -7.55 -14.38 -9.40
C HIS A 171 -7.88 -14.22 -10.89
N PHE A 172 -8.50 -13.10 -11.28
CA PHE A 172 -8.88 -12.86 -12.68
C PHE A 172 -7.77 -12.24 -13.53
N ILE A 173 -6.93 -11.38 -12.95
CA ILE A 173 -5.90 -10.63 -13.70
C ILE A 173 -4.56 -11.37 -13.70
N GLU A 174 -4.12 -11.86 -12.54
CA GLU A 174 -2.83 -12.51 -12.33
C GLU A 174 -2.98 -13.83 -11.52
N PRO A 175 -3.67 -14.85 -12.07
CA PRO A 175 -3.90 -16.09 -11.36
C PRO A 175 -2.58 -16.78 -11.01
N VAL A 176 -2.41 -17.10 -9.73
CA VAL A 176 -1.35 -17.97 -9.25
C VAL A 176 -1.81 -19.43 -9.32
N GLY A 177 -1.01 -20.30 -9.93
CA GLY A 177 -1.41 -21.70 -10.21
C GLY A 177 -0.20 -22.61 -10.40
N ALA A 178 -0.42 -23.91 -10.58
CA ALA A 178 0.64 -24.93 -10.61
C ALA A 178 1.75 -24.67 -11.66
N ASN A 179 1.43 -23.98 -12.77
CA ASN A 179 2.38 -23.64 -13.84
C ASN A 179 2.99 -22.23 -13.72
N LYS A 180 2.61 -21.46 -12.69
CA LYS A 180 3.18 -20.13 -12.40
C LYS A 180 3.62 -20.14 -10.93
N PRO A 181 4.92 -20.38 -10.66
CA PRO A 181 5.40 -20.54 -9.29
C PRO A 181 4.98 -19.35 -8.43
N CYS A 182 4.70 -19.59 -7.15
CA CYS A 182 4.54 -18.56 -6.12
C CYS A 182 5.86 -17.81 -5.93
N GLY A 183 6.21 -16.92 -6.84
CA GLY A 183 7.32 -16.00 -6.70
C GLY A 183 7.24 -14.92 -7.75
N PRO A 184 7.89 -13.77 -7.53
CA PRO A 184 7.90 -12.97 -6.31
C PRO A 184 6.50 -12.55 -5.82
N SER A 185 6.41 -11.98 -4.62
CA SER A 185 5.13 -11.63 -3.97
C SER A 185 4.28 -10.66 -4.83
N ILE A 186 3.00 -10.96 -5.02
CA ILE A 186 2.03 -9.96 -5.47
C ILE A 186 1.76 -9.05 -4.26
N ILE A 187 1.90 -7.74 -4.46
CA ILE A 187 1.62 -6.75 -3.42
C ILE A 187 0.28 -6.12 -3.70
N LYS A 188 -0.52 -5.91 -2.66
CA LYS A 188 -1.64 -4.99 -2.70
C LYS A 188 -1.39 -3.78 -1.83
N THR A 189 -1.96 -2.66 -2.23
CA THR A 189 -2.13 -1.45 -1.41
C THR A 189 -3.57 -1.38 -0.94
#